data_AF-A0A520Q2B4-F1
#
_entry.id   AF-A0A520Q2B4-F1
#
_cell.length_a   1.000
_cell.length_b   1.000
_cell.length_c   1.000
_cell.angle_alpha   90.00
_cell.angle_beta   90.00
_cell.angle_gamma   90.00
#
_symmetry.space_group_name_H-M   'P 1'
#
loop_
_entity.id
_entity.type
_entity.pdbx_description
1 polymer ?
#
loop_
_entity_poly.entity_id
_entity_poly.type
_entity_poly.pdbx_seq_one_letter_code
_entity_poly.pdbx_strand_id
1 'polypeptide(L)'
;MKDRALHALPFLVGLSLVAFAAFAIGRCSAPEDTAHEHATDDTVWTCSMHPQVRQPEAGLCQICGMDLIPLTESSALASDEVALSPRAAALAEIRTTPVRRLPASGASMRLLGRVELDETTLDTVTTWVGGRIDRLHVRVTGQRIRRGQTIATLYSPEVYAAQQDLITARRQLDRLAGASELARAGAQATLDSARQRLRLLGLPDAELRRLEGQDAPSLRITIRSPFGGTVIERLATEGAYVETGAALYRVADLDRLWVQLDAYEPDLPQLSVGQTVRLEVQGLPGEPLTGRIAFIDPVVDARTRTAQVRVEVSNPEGALRPGMFVEAALEVAGDADAPQPLVIPASAPLFTGQRAMVYVAQPGADRPTYRARPVRLGARVGDVYPVVAGLAEGDRVVTHGAFAIDADLQIRGGESLMNSSEHDAFGAAEADVPETFRAGLRPILEAYLALQRALADDQLETTIEAATSLERAVAAFSPSEPEPLAARYAPIAARLRIEAQRVTAAASLEAARGPFEPASAAVADLLRAFGNPLETPLHLARCPMAFDNRGAEWVQDGETIDNAYFGASMLTCGSLLETVPPGGFLPAEATR
;
A
#
# COMPACT_ATOMS: atom_id res chain seq x y z
N MET A 1 -77.46 9.67 -49.30
CA MET A 1 -78.94 9.77 -49.37
C MET A 1 -79.47 8.37 -49.16
N LYS A 2 -79.99 8.05 -47.98
CA LYS A 2 -81.45 7.98 -47.69
C LYS A 2 -82.12 6.99 -48.65
N ASP A 3 -82.70 5.86 -48.24
CA ASP A 3 -83.61 5.73 -47.11
C ASP A 3 -83.75 4.29 -46.58
N ARG A 4 -84.18 4.24 -45.32
CA ARG A 4 -84.62 3.07 -44.57
C ARG A 4 -86.08 2.71 -44.86
N ALA A 5 -86.39 1.46 -44.50
CA ALA A 5 -87.60 0.95 -43.86
C ALA A 5 -88.79 0.55 -44.74
N LEU A 6 -89.31 -0.68 -44.55
CA LEU A 6 -90.39 -1.05 -43.62
C LEU A 6 -90.63 -2.58 -43.72
N HIS A 7 -90.50 -3.33 -42.62
CA HIS A 7 -91.58 -3.96 -41.83
C HIS A 7 -92.40 -5.08 -42.52
N ALA A 8 -92.30 -6.32 -42.00
CA ALA A 8 -93.36 -6.96 -41.18
C ALA A 8 -93.13 -8.48 -41.03
N LEU A 9 -93.14 -8.97 -39.79
CA LEU A 9 -93.27 -10.37 -39.37
C LEU A 9 -94.59 -10.49 -38.58
N PRO A 10 -95.27 -11.65 -38.57
CA PRO A 10 -95.29 -12.48 -37.33
C PRO A 10 -95.38 -14.00 -37.63
N PHE A 11 -94.57 -14.89 -37.03
CA PHE A 11 -94.72 -15.55 -35.71
C PHE A 11 -96.09 -16.26 -35.45
N LEU A 12 -96.08 -17.59 -35.48
CA LEU A 12 -97.08 -18.47 -34.84
C LEU A 12 -96.35 -19.65 -34.17
N VAL A 13 -96.69 -19.85 -32.90
CA VAL A 13 -96.03 -20.63 -31.83
C VAL A 13 -96.83 -21.90 -31.53
N GLY A 14 -96.17 -22.96 -31.05
CA GLY A 14 -96.78 -23.98 -30.17
C GLY A 14 -96.31 -25.42 -30.46
N LEU A 15 -95.22 -25.93 -29.85
CA LEU A 15 -95.11 -26.57 -28.51
C LEU A 15 -95.75 -27.99 -28.48
N SER A 16 -95.03 -29.11 -28.27
CA SER A 16 -94.67 -29.70 -26.96
C SER A 16 -94.21 -31.18 -27.16
N LEU A 17 -92.96 -31.58 -26.84
CA LEU A 17 -92.49 -32.42 -25.69
C LEU A 17 -93.07 -33.87 -25.61
N VAL A 18 -92.41 -35.00 -25.32
CA VAL A 18 -91.08 -35.44 -24.79
C VAL A 18 -90.94 -36.98 -24.90
N ALA A 19 -89.72 -37.53 -25.06
CA ALA A 19 -89.09 -38.63 -24.28
C ALA A 19 -88.06 -39.44 -25.13
N PHE A 20 -86.74 -39.30 -24.93
CA PHE A 20 -85.85 -40.01 -23.98
C PHE A 20 -85.19 -41.29 -24.55
N ALA A 21 -83.98 -41.20 -25.14
CA ALA A 21 -82.96 -42.26 -25.21
C ALA A 21 -81.67 -41.80 -25.95
N ALA A 22 -80.52 -42.33 -25.53
CA ALA A 22 -79.20 -42.35 -26.18
C ALA A 22 -78.18 -41.22 -25.87
N PHE A 23 -77.61 -41.33 -24.66
CA PHE A 23 -76.25 -40.90 -24.31
C PHE A 23 -75.35 -42.16 -24.33
N ALA A 24 -74.12 -42.03 -24.83
CA ALA A 24 -72.99 -42.98 -24.79
C ALA A 24 -73.09 -44.31 -25.58
N ILE A 25 -72.22 -44.45 -26.60
CA ILE A 25 -71.26 -45.56 -26.84
C ILE A 25 -70.72 -45.41 -28.27
N GLY A 26 -69.40 -45.19 -28.40
CA GLY A 26 -68.65 -45.33 -29.65
C GLY A 26 -67.22 -45.71 -29.31
N ARG A 27 -67.00 -47.01 -29.05
CA ARG A 27 -65.71 -47.60 -28.67
C ARG A 27 -65.01 -48.24 -29.88
N CYS A 28 -63.72 -47.95 -29.97
CA CYS A 28 -62.58 -48.84 -30.27
C CYS A 28 -62.48 -49.56 -31.62
N SER A 29 -61.46 -49.14 -32.38
CA SER A 29 -60.56 -50.04 -33.11
C SER A 29 -59.17 -49.38 -33.22
N ALA A 30 -58.16 -50.04 -32.66
CA ALA A 30 -56.75 -49.63 -32.62
C ALA A 30 -56.03 -49.87 -33.96
N PRO A 31 -54.94 -49.15 -34.21
CA PRO A 31 -53.69 -49.85 -34.52
C PRO A 31 -52.45 -49.28 -33.80
N GLU A 32 -51.60 -50.23 -33.40
CA GLU A 32 -50.12 -50.22 -33.30
C GLU A 32 -49.40 -49.17 -32.44
N ASP A 33 -48.91 -49.67 -31.30
CA ASP A 33 -47.83 -49.08 -30.49
C ASP A 33 -46.54 -48.98 -31.32
N THR A 34 -46.25 -47.79 -31.85
CA THR A 34 -44.87 -47.39 -32.16
C THR A 34 -44.18 -47.03 -30.86
N ALA A 35 -43.32 -47.93 -30.39
CA ALA A 35 -42.33 -47.64 -29.38
C ALA A 35 -41.45 -46.47 -29.86
N HIS A 36 -41.63 -45.29 -29.26
CA HIS A 36 -40.61 -44.26 -29.28
C HIS A 36 -39.54 -44.66 -28.25
N GLU A 37 -38.50 -45.33 -28.72
CA GLU A 37 -37.20 -45.31 -28.04
C GLU A 37 -36.77 -43.84 -27.95
N HIS A 38 -36.94 -43.22 -26.78
CA HIS A 38 -36.19 -42.02 -26.43
C HIS A 38 -34.76 -42.44 -26.12
N ALA A 39 -33.96 -42.63 -27.16
CA ALA A 39 -32.54 -42.37 -27.08
C ALA A 39 -32.40 -40.86 -26.84
N THR A 40 -32.14 -40.46 -25.60
CA THR A 40 -31.84 -39.07 -25.25
C THR A 40 -30.46 -38.73 -25.78
N ASP A 41 -30.40 -38.27 -27.04
CA ASP A 41 -29.32 -37.38 -27.47
C ASP A 41 -29.52 -36.07 -26.70
N ASP A 42 -28.76 -35.86 -25.62
CA ASP A 42 -28.72 -34.63 -24.82
C ASP A 42 -28.14 -33.47 -25.66
N THR A 43 -28.89 -33.02 -26.65
CA THR A 43 -28.52 -31.89 -27.51
C THR A 43 -28.88 -30.60 -26.80
N VAL A 44 -27.88 -29.93 -26.22
CA VAL A 44 -28.03 -28.61 -25.61
C VAL A 44 -28.04 -27.54 -26.69
N TRP A 45 -29.00 -26.62 -26.64
CA TRP A 45 -29.18 -25.52 -27.60
C TRP A 45 -28.64 -24.20 -27.02
N THR A 46 -27.92 -23.41 -27.82
CA THR A 46 -27.33 -22.13 -27.39
C THR A 46 -27.59 -21.00 -28.39
N CYS A 47 -27.48 -19.74 -27.96
CA CYS A 47 -27.64 -18.57 -28.82
C CYS A 47 -26.29 -18.05 -29.32
N SER A 48 -26.15 -17.80 -30.62
CA SER A 48 -24.91 -17.26 -31.22
C SER A 48 -24.45 -15.91 -30.66
N MET A 49 -25.39 -15.11 -30.14
CA MET A 49 -25.12 -13.80 -29.54
C MET A 49 -25.03 -13.83 -28.01
N HIS A 50 -25.63 -14.85 -27.36
CA HIS A 50 -25.65 -15.02 -25.92
C HIS A 50 -25.31 -16.47 -25.56
N PRO A 51 -24.03 -16.87 -25.67
CA PRO A 51 -23.60 -18.27 -25.50
C PRO A 51 -23.90 -18.86 -24.11
N GLN A 52 -24.10 -17.98 -23.13
CA GLN A 52 -24.50 -18.29 -21.75
C GLN A 52 -25.92 -18.89 -21.66
N VAL A 53 -26.79 -18.61 -22.63
CA VAL A 53 -28.16 -19.17 -22.66
C VAL A 53 -28.09 -20.58 -23.21
N ARG A 54 -28.27 -21.58 -22.34
CA ARG A 54 -28.29 -23.01 -22.69
C ARG A 54 -29.65 -23.61 -22.34
N GLN A 55 -30.33 -24.16 -23.34
CA GLN A 55 -31.64 -24.79 -23.14
C GLN A 55 -31.63 -26.25 -23.60
N PRO A 56 -32.41 -27.13 -22.96
CA PRO A 56 -32.52 -28.53 -23.35
C PRO A 56 -33.33 -28.73 -24.63
N GLU A 57 -34.04 -27.71 -25.10
CA GLU A 57 -34.91 -27.76 -26.28
C GLU A 57 -34.67 -26.59 -27.23
N ALA A 58 -35.04 -26.79 -28.51
CA ALA A 58 -34.98 -25.74 -29.51
C ALA A 58 -36.01 -24.63 -29.17
N GLY A 59 -35.60 -23.37 -29.28
CA GLY A 59 -36.45 -22.23 -28.91
C GLY A 59 -35.83 -20.90 -29.27
N LEU A 60 -36.44 -19.82 -28.78
CA LEU A 60 -35.92 -18.45 -28.94
C LEU A 60 -35.10 -18.06 -27.71
N CYS A 61 -33.96 -17.40 -27.94
CA CYS A 61 -33.17 -16.81 -26.87
C CYS A 61 -33.99 -15.76 -26.10
N GLN A 62 -34.10 -15.90 -24.78
CA GLN A 62 -34.88 -14.98 -23.93
C GLN A 62 -34.28 -13.57 -23.82
N ILE A 63 -33.03 -13.38 -24.23
CA ILE A 63 -32.34 -12.08 -24.19
C ILE A 63 -32.51 -11.31 -25.50
N CYS A 64 -32.33 -11.97 -26.65
CA CYS A 64 -32.32 -11.29 -27.96
C CYS A 64 -33.36 -11.78 -28.97
N GLY A 65 -34.17 -12.78 -28.62
CA GLY A 65 -35.27 -13.27 -29.46
C GLY A 65 -34.85 -13.95 -30.76
N MET A 66 -33.61 -14.44 -30.87
CA MET A 66 -33.12 -15.21 -32.03
C MET A 66 -33.20 -16.72 -31.77
N ASP A 67 -33.35 -17.51 -32.82
CA ASP A 67 -33.40 -18.98 -32.75
C ASP A 67 -32.13 -19.56 -32.11
N LEU A 68 -32.30 -20.49 -31.18
CA LEU A 68 -31.20 -21.25 -30.59
C LEU A 68 -30.68 -22.29 -31.60
N ILE A 69 -29.37 -22.51 -31.59
CA ILE A 69 -28.67 -23.46 -32.45
C ILE A 69 -28.16 -24.66 -31.64
N PRO A 70 -28.14 -25.88 -32.21
CA PRO A 70 -27.75 -27.09 -31.48
C PRO A 70 -26.24 -27.14 -31.30
N LEU A 71 -25.78 -27.34 -30.06
CA LEU A 71 -24.36 -27.46 -29.73
C LEU A 71 -23.90 -28.90 -29.99
N THR A 72 -23.23 -29.12 -31.13
CA THR A 72 -22.62 -30.41 -31.46
C THR A 72 -21.17 -30.43 -30.96
N GLU A 73 -20.87 -31.40 -30.10
CA GLU A 73 -19.59 -31.60 -29.39
C GLU A 73 -19.20 -30.56 -28.34
N SER A 74 -19.66 -30.77 -27.10
CA SER A 74 -18.72 -30.84 -25.99
C SER A 74 -19.28 -31.77 -24.92
N SER A 75 -18.48 -32.74 -24.49
CA SER A 75 -18.70 -33.45 -23.23
C SER A 75 -19.02 -32.43 -22.15
N ALA A 76 -20.03 -32.69 -21.32
CA ALA A 76 -20.45 -31.84 -20.21
C ALA A 76 -19.26 -31.51 -19.28
N LEU A 77 -18.50 -30.49 -19.63
CA LEU A 77 -17.44 -29.91 -18.83
C LEU A 77 -18.09 -28.90 -17.90
N ALA A 78 -17.57 -28.82 -16.67
CA ALA A 78 -18.00 -27.82 -15.71
C ALA A 78 -17.76 -26.40 -16.26
N SER A 79 -18.53 -25.42 -15.77
CA SER A 79 -18.46 -24.02 -16.22
C SER A 79 -17.07 -23.40 -16.04
N ASP A 80 -16.25 -23.93 -15.13
CA ASP A 80 -14.90 -23.50 -14.77
C ASP A 80 -13.78 -24.26 -15.51
N GLU A 81 -14.11 -25.20 -16.43
CA GLU A 81 -13.13 -26.05 -17.11
C GLU A 81 -13.05 -25.86 -18.63
N VAL A 82 -11.82 -25.86 -19.15
CA VAL A 82 -11.52 -25.86 -20.58
C VAL A 82 -10.78 -27.12 -20.97
N ALA A 83 -11.37 -27.92 -21.85
CA ALA A 83 -10.64 -28.94 -22.59
C ALA A 83 -10.20 -28.40 -23.95
N LEU A 84 -8.90 -28.45 -24.22
CA LEU A 84 -8.31 -28.11 -25.52
C LEU A 84 -7.87 -29.38 -26.26
N SER A 85 -7.85 -29.33 -27.59
CA SER A 85 -7.14 -30.37 -28.36
C SER A 85 -5.63 -30.22 -28.16
N PRO A 86 -4.83 -31.30 -28.24
CA PRO A 86 -3.36 -31.21 -28.15
C PRO A 86 -2.75 -30.22 -29.13
N ARG A 87 -3.34 -30.10 -30.33
CA ARG A 87 -2.92 -29.13 -31.35
C ARG A 87 -3.23 -27.69 -30.93
N ALA A 88 -4.40 -27.44 -30.35
CA ALA A 88 -4.78 -26.11 -29.88
C ALA A 88 -3.89 -25.67 -28.70
N ALA A 89 -3.63 -26.57 -27.74
CA ALA A 89 -2.73 -26.28 -26.62
C ALA A 89 -1.29 -25.97 -27.07
N ALA A 90 -0.81 -26.67 -28.11
CA ALA A 90 0.51 -26.41 -28.69
C ALA A 90 0.57 -25.07 -29.45
N LEU A 91 -0.48 -24.72 -30.21
CA LEU A 91 -0.56 -23.43 -30.92
C LEU A 91 -0.69 -22.24 -29.97
N ALA A 92 -1.35 -22.44 -28.82
CA ALA A 92 -1.44 -21.44 -27.74
C ALA A 92 -0.19 -21.41 -26.83
N GLU A 93 0.84 -22.19 -27.16
CA GLU A 93 2.12 -22.30 -26.43
C GLU A 93 1.95 -22.52 -24.92
N ILE A 94 0.94 -23.27 -24.50
CA ILE A 94 0.58 -23.37 -23.08
C ILE A 94 1.71 -24.04 -22.29
N ARG A 95 2.27 -23.32 -21.32
CA ARG A 95 3.30 -23.84 -20.40
C ARG A 95 2.77 -23.89 -18.99
N THR A 96 3.12 -24.94 -18.27
CA THR A 96 2.72 -25.13 -16.87
C THR A 96 3.94 -25.30 -15.99
N THR A 97 3.87 -24.73 -14.78
CA THR A 97 4.90 -24.85 -13.76
C THR A 97 4.26 -25.39 -12.48
N PRO A 98 4.90 -26.36 -11.77
CA PRO A 98 4.37 -26.85 -10.51
C PRO A 98 4.46 -25.77 -9.42
N VAL A 99 3.42 -25.67 -8.60
CA VAL A 99 3.42 -24.89 -7.36
C VAL A 99 4.38 -25.57 -6.39
N ARG A 100 5.37 -24.82 -5.91
CA ARG A 100 6.42 -25.32 -5.01
C ARG A 100 6.55 -24.40 -3.80
N ARG A 101 7.07 -24.94 -2.71
CA ARG A 101 7.57 -24.13 -1.60
C ARG A 101 8.93 -23.59 -1.95
N LEU A 102 9.13 -22.30 -1.74
CA LEU A 102 10.44 -21.66 -1.83
C LEU A 102 10.76 -21.08 -0.45
N PRO A 103 11.98 -21.26 0.07
CA PRO A 103 12.41 -20.50 1.24
C PRO A 103 12.30 -19.01 0.90
N ALA A 104 11.78 -18.22 1.84
CA ALA A 104 11.70 -16.76 1.70
C ALA A 104 13.09 -16.10 1.52
N SER A 105 14.16 -16.87 1.74
CA SER A 105 15.55 -16.52 1.49
C SER A 105 15.85 -16.52 -0.02
N GLY A 106 15.99 -15.33 -0.61
CA GLY A 106 16.35 -15.16 -2.04
C GLY A 106 15.61 -14.02 -2.74
N ALA A 107 14.65 -13.40 -2.05
CA ALA A 107 14.02 -12.17 -2.51
C ALA A 107 15.01 -11.00 -2.46
N SER A 108 15.35 -10.44 -3.62
CA SER A 108 16.14 -9.22 -3.70
C SER A 108 15.20 -8.02 -3.86
N MET A 109 15.24 -7.09 -2.91
CA MET A 109 14.69 -5.75 -3.06
C MET A 109 15.73 -4.84 -3.70
N ARG A 110 15.30 -3.97 -4.61
CA ARG A 110 16.17 -3.01 -5.30
C ARG A 110 15.78 -1.60 -4.89
N LEU A 111 16.72 -0.85 -4.33
CA LEU A 111 16.55 0.55 -3.97
C LEU A 111 17.48 1.40 -4.81
N LEU A 112 17.05 2.61 -5.15
CA LEU A 112 17.87 3.57 -5.89
C LEU A 112 18.38 4.64 -4.93
N GLY A 113 19.52 5.21 -5.25
CA GLY A 113 20.09 6.25 -4.42
C GLY A 113 21.30 6.94 -5.04
N ARG A 114 21.99 7.69 -4.19
CA ARG A 114 23.12 8.54 -4.57
C ARG A 114 24.22 8.51 -3.52
N VAL A 115 25.46 8.63 -3.97
CA VAL A 115 26.62 8.80 -3.10
C VAL A 115 26.65 10.25 -2.60
N GLU A 116 26.75 10.42 -1.30
CA GLU A 116 26.84 11.71 -0.62
C GLU A 116 28.10 11.78 0.25
N LEU A 117 28.44 13.01 0.64
CA LEU A 117 29.54 13.25 1.59
C LEU A 117 29.11 12.80 2.98
N ASP A 118 30.06 12.24 3.73
CA ASP A 118 29.87 12.02 5.15
C ASP A 118 29.89 13.37 5.87
N GLU A 119 28.71 13.84 6.29
CA GLU A 119 28.54 15.11 7.00
C GLU A 119 29.32 15.16 8.31
N THR A 120 29.61 14.01 8.95
CA THR A 120 30.39 13.96 10.19
C THR A 120 31.87 14.27 9.97
N THR A 121 32.34 14.17 8.73
CA THR A 121 33.72 14.50 8.33
C THR A 121 33.81 15.85 7.63
N LEU A 122 32.68 16.54 7.43
CA LEU A 122 32.63 17.82 6.73
C LEU A 122 33.06 18.95 7.67
N ASP A 123 34.32 19.36 7.54
CA ASP A 123 34.92 20.42 8.31
C ASP A 123 34.99 21.74 7.51
N THR A 124 34.77 22.85 8.22
CA THR A 124 34.93 24.19 7.63
C THR A 124 36.19 24.84 8.20
N VAL A 125 37.14 25.18 7.32
CA VAL A 125 38.37 25.87 7.70
C VAL A 125 38.10 27.38 7.70
N THR A 126 38.18 28.00 8.87
CA THR A 126 37.95 29.42 9.08
C THR A 126 39.23 30.18 9.38
N THR A 127 39.21 31.51 9.21
CA THR A 127 40.29 32.39 9.68
C THR A 127 40.06 32.84 11.11
N TRP A 128 41.13 32.83 11.92
CA TRP A 128 41.11 33.31 13.32
C TRP A 128 41.23 34.83 13.42
N VAL A 129 41.64 35.49 12.33
CA VAL A 129 41.89 36.93 12.27
C VAL A 129 41.39 37.51 10.96
N GLY A 130 40.93 38.75 11.01
CA GLY A 130 40.59 39.53 9.82
C GLY A 130 41.83 40.01 9.08
N GLY A 131 41.72 40.12 7.76
CA GLY A 131 42.80 40.62 6.92
C GLY A 131 42.60 40.37 5.43
N ARG A 132 43.56 40.83 4.62
CA ARG A 132 43.56 40.62 3.17
C ARG A 132 44.31 39.35 2.80
N ILE A 133 43.68 38.48 2.01
CA ILE A 133 44.33 37.28 1.46
C ILE A 133 45.36 37.72 0.43
N ASP A 134 46.64 37.50 0.71
CA ASP A 134 47.74 37.82 -0.21
C ASP A 134 47.94 36.70 -1.23
N ARG A 135 47.87 35.43 -0.79
CA ARG A 135 48.07 34.25 -1.65
C ARG A 135 47.35 33.02 -1.11
N LEU A 136 46.73 32.26 -1.99
CA LEU A 136 46.17 30.94 -1.70
C LEU A 136 47.15 29.86 -2.21
N HIS A 137 47.59 28.99 -1.30
CA HIS A 137 48.44 27.85 -1.67
C HIS A 137 47.61 26.67 -2.20
N VAL A 138 46.33 26.61 -1.82
CA VAL A 138 45.36 25.63 -2.28
C VAL A 138 44.35 26.34 -3.20
N ARG A 139 44.48 26.13 -4.50
CA ARG A 139 43.79 26.96 -5.53
C ARG A 139 42.61 26.24 -6.17
N VAL A 140 42.57 24.92 -6.11
CA VAL A 140 41.58 24.07 -6.80
C VAL A 140 40.82 23.20 -5.81
N THR A 141 39.55 22.97 -6.10
CA THR A 141 38.74 21.93 -5.43
C THR A 141 39.25 20.55 -5.85
N GLY A 142 39.00 19.54 -5.01
CA GLY A 142 39.53 18.18 -5.17
C GLY A 142 40.97 17.99 -4.69
N GLN A 143 41.68 19.05 -4.28
CA GLN A 143 43.03 18.91 -3.73
C GLN A 143 42.99 18.34 -2.32
N ARG A 144 43.80 17.31 -2.05
CA ARG A 144 43.97 16.74 -0.69
C ARG A 144 44.89 17.64 0.14
N ILE A 145 44.47 17.93 1.36
CA ILE A 145 45.20 18.71 2.36
C ILE A 145 45.48 17.88 3.61
N ARG A 146 46.63 18.10 4.24
CA ARG A 146 46.99 17.50 5.53
C ARG A 146 46.76 18.48 6.67
N ARG A 147 46.48 17.96 7.86
CA ARG A 147 46.44 18.77 9.08
C ARG A 147 47.78 19.50 9.28
N GLY A 148 47.72 20.80 9.55
CA GLY A 148 48.89 21.69 9.69
C GLY A 148 49.48 22.21 8.38
N GLN A 149 49.00 21.75 7.22
CA GLN A 149 49.44 22.24 5.92
C GLN A 149 49.08 23.72 5.75
N THR A 150 50.00 24.49 5.18
CA THR A 150 49.77 25.88 4.79
C THR A 150 48.77 25.95 3.65
N ILE A 151 47.65 26.66 3.86
CA ILE A 151 46.57 26.78 2.88
C ILE A 151 46.48 28.19 2.28
N ALA A 152 46.80 29.22 3.07
CA ALA A 152 46.75 30.61 2.65
C ALA A 152 47.81 31.44 3.38
N THR A 153 48.16 32.57 2.78
CA THR A 153 48.94 33.63 3.40
C THR A 153 48.11 34.90 3.34
N LEU A 154 47.97 35.59 4.47
CA LEU A 154 47.19 36.81 4.57
C LEU A 154 47.96 37.90 5.31
N TYR A 155 47.61 39.15 5.02
CA TYR A 155 48.05 40.32 5.75
C TYR A 155 46.95 40.72 6.74
N SER A 156 47.26 40.70 8.04
CA SER A 156 46.36 41.15 9.10
C SER A 156 46.95 42.35 9.82
N PRO A 157 46.32 43.53 9.75
CA PRO A 157 46.76 44.70 10.49
C PRO A 157 46.82 44.46 12.00
N GLU A 158 45.85 43.70 12.53
CA GLU A 158 45.77 43.39 13.97
C GLU A 158 46.93 42.52 14.43
N VAL A 159 47.26 41.45 13.69
CA VAL A 159 48.40 40.60 14.02
C VAL A 159 49.71 41.36 13.85
N TYR A 160 49.82 42.21 12.84
CA TYR A 160 51.00 43.03 12.64
C TYR A 160 51.26 43.98 13.82
N ALA A 161 50.22 44.68 14.30
CA ALA A 161 50.32 45.53 15.49
C ALA A 161 50.71 44.71 16.74
N ALA A 162 50.07 43.56 16.95
CA ALA A 162 50.41 42.68 18.08
C ALA A 162 51.85 42.13 18.02
N GLN A 163 52.40 41.91 16.82
CA GLN A 163 53.82 41.56 16.65
C GLN A 163 54.75 42.73 17.02
N GLN A 164 54.39 43.97 16.64
CA GLN A 164 55.16 45.15 17.03
C GLN A 164 55.20 45.32 18.55
N ASP A 165 54.07 45.09 19.23
CA ASP A 165 53.98 45.12 20.69
C ASP A 165 54.89 44.07 21.33
N LEU A 166 54.88 42.82 20.82
CA LEU A 166 55.73 41.74 21.31
C LEU A 166 57.23 42.07 21.17
N ILE A 167 57.64 42.55 20.00
CA ILE A 167 59.04 42.92 19.73
C ILE A 167 59.47 44.09 20.62
N THR A 168 58.59 45.07 20.82
CA THR A 168 58.87 46.23 21.69
C THR A 168 58.99 45.82 23.15
N ALA A 169 58.09 44.97 23.65
CA ALA A 169 58.13 44.45 25.02
C ALA A 169 59.40 43.63 25.29
N ARG A 170 59.81 42.76 24.35
CA ARG A 170 61.06 42.01 24.46
C ARG A 170 62.27 42.95 24.49
N ARG A 171 62.36 43.92 23.58
CA ARG A 171 63.46 44.91 23.57
C ARG A 171 63.53 45.73 24.85
N GLN A 172 62.40 45.97 25.50
CA GLN A 172 62.36 46.65 26.80
C GLN A 172 62.93 45.76 27.90
N LEU A 173 62.56 44.47 27.92
CA LEU A 173 63.12 43.50 28.85
C LEU A 173 64.64 43.35 28.66
N ASP A 174 65.12 43.23 27.42
CA ASP A 174 66.54 43.09 27.09
C ASP A 174 67.36 44.30 27.58
N ARG A 175 66.82 45.53 27.43
CA ARG A 175 67.44 46.77 27.93
C ARG A 175 67.53 46.83 29.46
N LEU A 176 66.66 46.09 30.16
CA LEU A 176 66.57 46.07 31.63
C LEU A 176 67.36 44.91 32.25
N ALA A 177 68.24 44.24 31.51
CA ALA A 177 69.07 43.14 32.02
C ALA A 177 69.88 43.51 33.29
N GLY A 178 70.30 44.78 33.43
CA GLY A 178 71.00 45.31 34.61
C GLY A 178 70.13 46.05 35.63
N ALA A 179 68.82 46.12 35.45
CA ALA A 179 67.91 46.88 36.32
C ALA A 179 67.49 46.10 37.59
N SER A 180 66.73 46.75 38.48
CA SER A 180 66.16 46.13 39.68
C SER A 180 65.23 44.97 39.34
N GLU A 181 65.10 44.01 40.26
CA GLU A 181 64.23 42.84 40.08
C GLU A 181 62.77 43.25 39.83
N LEU A 182 62.27 44.26 40.54
CA LEU A 182 60.92 44.81 40.35
C LEU A 182 60.69 45.34 38.92
N ALA A 183 61.69 46.04 38.35
CA ALA A 183 61.60 46.57 37.00
C ALA A 183 61.61 45.46 35.94
N ARG A 184 62.43 44.41 36.17
CA ARG A 184 62.45 43.22 35.31
C ARG A 184 61.14 42.44 35.39
N ALA A 185 60.56 42.26 36.57
CA ALA A 185 59.28 41.59 36.74
C ALA A 185 58.14 42.31 35.99
N GLY A 186 58.10 43.65 36.05
CA GLY A 186 57.12 44.44 35.30
C GLY A 186 57.26 44.29 33.78
N ALA A 187 58.48 44.37 33.26
CA ALA A 187 58.75 44.17 31.83
C ALA A 187 58.44 42.73 31.36
N GLN A 188 58.73 41.74 32.20
CA GLN A 188 58.39 40.34 31.92
C GLN A 188 56.86 40.15 31.83
N ALA A 189 56.09 40.74 32.74
CA ALA A 189 54.62 40.69 32.68
C ALA A 189 54.05 41.36 31.41
N THR A 190 54.68 42.43 30.92
CA THR A 190 54.30 43.06 29.64
C THR A 190 54.58 42.13 28.46
N LEU A 191 55.75 41.49 28.43
CA LEU A 191 56.09 40.51 27.40
C LEU A 191 55.11 39.33 27.40
N ASP A 192 54.78 38.81 28.58
CA ASP A 192 53.83 37.71 28.73
C ASP A 192 52.40 38.10 28.30
N SER A 193 52.00 39.34 28.53
CA SER A 193 50.72 39.89 28.04
C SER A 193 50.69 39.96 26.51
N ALA A 194 51.79 40.40 25.88
CA ALA A 194 51.91 40.43 24.42
C ALA A 194 51.90 39.01 23.81
N ARG A 195 52.57 38.05 24.46
CA ARG A 195 52.49 36.62 24.10
C ARG A 195 51.07 36.10 24.14
N GLN A 196 50.37 36.38 25.24
CA GLN A 196 48.99 35.92 25.43
C GLN A 196 48.06 36.51 24.38
N ARG A 197 48.22 37.79 24.02
CA ARG A 197 47.45 38.42 22.94
C ARG A 197 47.60 37.68 21.61
N LEU A 198 48.83 37.36 21.20
CA LEU A 198 49.07 36.63 19.95
C LEU A 198 48.53 35.20 19.97
N ARG A 199 48.55 34.52 21.13
CA ARG A 199 47.90 33.21 21.31
C ARG A 199 46.39 33.28 21.13
N LEU A 200 45.75 34.32 21.68
CA LEU A 200 44.31 34.55 21.53
C LEU A 200 43.92 34.86 20.08
N LEU A 201 44.84 35.43 19.29
CA LEU A 201 44.70 35.61 17.84
C LEU A 201 44.97 34.33 17.03
N GLY A 202 45.13 33.18 17.69
CA GLY A 202 45.25 31.88 17.03
C GLY A 202 46.64 31.55 16.51
N LEU A 203 47.70 32.28 16.92
CA LEU A 203 49.07 31.94 16.53
C LEU A 203 49.61 30.79 17.41
N PRO A 204 50.11 29.69 16.82
CA PRO A 204 50.67 28.58 17.59
C PRO A 204 52.01 28.96 18.24
N ASP A 205 52.34 28.34 19.38
CA ASP A 205 53.57 28.67 20.14
C ASP A 205 54.86 28.54 19.33
N ALA A 206 54.91 27.63 18.36
CA ALA A 206 56.06 27.49 17.46
C ALA A 206 56.28 28.75 16.60
N GLU A 207 55.19 29.36 16.14
CA GLU A 207 55.22 30.60 15.37
C GLU A 207 55.53 31.79 16.29
N LEU A 208 54.97 31.81 17.49
CA LEU A 208 55.26 32.83 18.50
C LEU A 208 56.75 32.88 18.84
N ARG A 209 57.39 31.74 19.11
CA ARG A 209 58.85 31.66 19.36
C ARG A 209 59.67 32.18 18.19
N ARG A 210 59.22 31.92 16.95
CA ARG A 210 59.87 32.43 15.75
C ARG A 210 59.77 33.95 15.67
N LEU A 211 58.60 34.52 15.93
CA LEU A 211 58.35 35.97 15.94
C LEU A 211 59.12 36.67 17.07
N GLU A 212 59.23 36.04 18.24
CA GLU A 212 60.07 36.54 19.33
C GLU A 212 61.56 36.56 18.97
N GLY A 213 62.03 35.76 18.00
CA GLY A 213 63.41 35.85 17.51
C GLY A 213 63.67 36.98 16.50
N GLN A 214 62.62 37.64 15.99
CA GLN A 214 62.73 38.58 14.86
C GLN A 214 62.88 40.03 15.30
N ASP A 215 63.69 40.81 14.60
CA ASP A 215 63.84 42.25 14.87
C ASP A 215 62.77 43.14 14.23
N ALA A 216 61.94 42.59 13.34
CA ALA A 216 60.89 43.33 12.65
C ALA A 216 59.62 42.46 12.54
N PRO A 217 58.43 43.08 12.61
CA PRO A 217 57.17 42.38 12.39
C PRO A 217 57.07 41.89 10.95
N SER A 218 56.41 40.75 10.76
CA SER A 218 56.16 40.15 9.45
C SER A 218 54.80 40.59 8.91
N LEU A 219 54.76 41.14 7.70
CA LEU A 219 53.51 41.49 7.01
C LEU A 219 52.66 40.27 6.62
N ARG A 220 53.27 39.09 6.55
CA ARG A 220 52.61 37.87 6.05
C ARG A 220 52.43 36.88 7.18
N ILE A 221 51.18 36.52 7.44
CA ILE A 221 50.84 35.44 8.37
C ILE A 221 50.36 34.23 7.60
N THR A 222 50.76 33.05 8.08
CA THR A 222 50.46 31.78 7.43
C THR A 222 49.25 31.14 8.09
N ILE A 223 48.20 30.89 7.31
CA ILE A 223 47.05 30.12 7.77
C ILE A 223 47.28 28.65 7.45
N ARG A 224 47.09 27.81 8.47
CA ARG A 224 47.23 26.36 8.38
C ARG A 224 45.88 25.70 8.57
N SER A 225 45.66 24.59 7.87
CA SER A 225 44.44 23.82 8.06
C SER A 225 44.46 23.08 9.41
N PRO A 226 43.45 23.24 10.29
CA PRO A 226 43.32 22.42 11.49
C PRO A 226 42.88 20.98 11.18
N PHE A 227 42.30 20.75 10.00
CA PHE A 227 41.76 19.47 9.54
C PHE A 227 42.53 18.93 8.33
N GLY A 228 42.46 17.62 8.11
CA GLY A 228 42.95 16.97 6.90
C GLY A 228 41.78 16.40 6.10
N GLY A 229 41.93 16.31 4.78
CA GLY A 229 40.87 15.81 3.90
C GLY A 229 40.98 16.37 2.49
N THR A 230 39.92 16.29 1.71
CA THR A 230 39.84 16.80 0.35
C THR A 230 39.01 18.07 0.31
N VAL A 231 39.49 19.09 -0.40
CA VAL A 231 38.77 20.37 -0.54
C VAL A 231 37.55 20.18 -1.42
N ILE A 232 36.36 20.25 -0.82
CA ILE A 232 35.08 20.15 -1.51
C ILE A 232 34.70 21.48 -2.12
N GLU A 233 34.88 22.55 -1.34
CA GLU A 233 34.50 23.90 -1.72
C GLU A 233 35.60 24.89 -1.34
N ARG A 234 35.87 25.85 -2.24
CA ARG A 234 36.76 26.99 -1.98
C ARG A 234 35.92 28.26 -1.96
N LEU A 235 35.80 28.85 -0.78
CA LEU A 235 35.07 30.10 -0.54
C LEU A 235 36.02 31.32 -0.62
N ALA A 236 37.28 31.12 -0.25
CA ALA A 236 38.29 32.16 -0.27
C ALA A 236 38.73 32.54 -1.70
N THR A 237 38.96 33.84 -1.93
CA THR A 237 39.49 34.40 -3.17
C THR A 237 40.77 35.20 -2.90
N GLU A 238 41.79 35.01 -3.73
CA GLU A 238 43.04 35.80 -3.63
C GLU A 238 42.75 37.30 -3.80
N GLY A 239 43.34 38.14 -2.95
CA GLY A 239 43.14 39.59 -2.94
C GLY A 239 41.92 40.06 -2.13
N ALA A 240 41.00 39.17 -1.77
CA ALA A 240 39.83 39.53 -0.98
C ALA A 240 40.19 39.85 0.48
N TYR A 241 39.41 40.74 1.10
CA TYR A 241 39.45 40.99 2.53
C TYR A 241 38.47 40.04 3.23
N VAL A 242 38.91 39.38 4.29
CA VAL A 242 38.11 38.44 5.09
C VAL A 242 38.03 38.92 6.53
N GLU A 243 36.90 38.65 7.18
CA GLU A 243 36.67 38.93 8.59
C GLU A 243 37.06 37.73 9.47
N THR A 244 37.22 37.96 10.77
CA THR A 244 37.42 36.89 11.74
C THR A 244 36.24 35.92 11.72
N GLY A 245 36.53 34.62 11.65
CA GLY A 245 35.52 33.56 11.53
C GLY A 245 35.07 33.28 10.10
N ALA A 246 35.50 34.05 9.10
CA ALA A 246 35.15 33.79 7.71
C ALA A 246 35.65 32.41 7.25
N ALA A 247 34.76 31.67 6.58
CA ALA A 247 35.06 30.37 6.01
C ALA A 247 35.93 30.52 4.75
N LEU A 248 37.06 29.82 4.72
CA LEU A 248 38.00 29.82 3.60
C LEU A 248 37.79 28.61 2.69
N TYR A 249 37.60 27.44 3.29
CA TYR A 249 37.44 26.17 2.59
C TYR A 249 36.48 25.26 3.33
N ARG A 250 35.76 24.40 2.59
CA ARG A 250 35.13 23.19 3.14
C ARG A 250 35.94 21.97 2.73
N VAL A 251 36.19 21.11 3.70
CA VAL A 251 37.07 19.95 3.57
C VAL A 251 36.30 18.74 4.09
N ALA A 252 36.34 17.64 3.37
CA ALA A 252 35.72 16.40 3.82
C ALA A 252 36.68 15.22 3.62
N ASP A 253 36.51 14.18 4.42
CA ASP A 253 37.17 12.90 4.16
C ASP A 253 36.40 12.17 3.06
N LEU A 254 37.08 11.76 1.99
CA LEU A 254 36.47 11.00 0.89
C LEU A 254 36.74 9.50 0.99
N ASP A 255 37.54 9.08 1.99
CA ASP A 255 37.85 7.68 2.24
C ASP A 255 36.64 6.94 2.87
N ARG A 256 35.66 7.69 3.39
CA ARG A 256 34.34 7.21 3.83
C ARG A 256 33.26 8.09 3.23
N LEU A 257 32.25 7.45 2.64
CA LEU A 257 31.13 8.13 2.00
C LEU A 257 29.83 7.49 2.47
N TRP A 258 28.75 8.27 2.37
CA TRP A 258 27.42 7.76 2.59
C TRP A 258 26.77 7.46 1.25
N VAL A 259 25.97 6.41 1.19
CA VAL A 259 25.03 6.19 0.11
C VAL A 259 23.64 6.39 0.70
N GLN A 260 22.92 7.36 0.14
CA GLN A 260 21.56 7.68 0.53
C GLN A 260 20.62 6.98 -0.45
N LEU A 261 19.88 5.99 0.05
CA LEU A 261 18.93 5.20 -0.71
C LEU A 261 17.51 5.68 -0.41
N ASP A 262 16.69 5.75 -1.44
CA ASP A 262 15.26 6.05 -1.34
C ASP A 262 14.50 4.74 -1.11
N ALA A 263 13.92 4.57 0.07
CA ALA A 263 13.03 3.45 0.39
C ALA A 263 11.56 3.91 0.38
N TYR A 264 10.71 3.21 -0.37
CA TYR A 264 9.27 3.49 -0.37
C TYR A 264 8.61 3.01 0.92
N GLU A 265 7.50 3.65 1.30
CA GLU A 265 6.73 3.30 2.51
C GLU A 265 6.43 1.79 2.68
N PRO A 266 6.05 1.02 1.63
CA PRO A 266 5.80 -0.42 1.76
C PRO A 266 7.06 -1.27 2.04
N ASP A 267 8.24 -0.73 1.74
CA ASP A 267 9.52 -1.43 1.85
C ASP A 267 10.16 -1.26 3.23
N LEU A 268 9.84 -0.16 3.95
CA LEU A 268 10.42 0.17 5.26
C LEU A 268 10.34 -0.95 6.31
N PRO A 269 9.23 -1.72 6.44
CA PRO A 269 9.16 -2.80 7.43
C PRO A 269 10.17 -3.93 7.21
N GLN A 270 10.72 -4.04 5.99
CA GLN A 270 11.68 -5.08 5.61
C GLN A 270 13.14 -4.64 5.82
N LEU A 271 13.37 -3.38 6.17
CA LEU A 271 14.70 -2.79 6.35
C LEU A 271 15.07 -2.75 7.82
N SER A 272 16.32 -3.08 8.13
CA SER A 272 16.83 -3.04 9.50
C SER A 272 18.20 -2.38 9.57
N VAL A 273 18.41 -1.56 10.61
CA VAL A 273 19.73 -0.99 10.89
C VAL A 273 20.73 -2.11 11.14
N GLY A 274 21.90 -2.02 10.52
CA GLY A 274 22.93 -3.05 10.57
C GLY A 274 22.86 -4.09 9.45
N GLN A 275 21.81 -4.11 8.63
CA GLN A 275 21.70 -4.99 7.46
C GLN A 275 22.79 -4.68 6.43
N THR A 276 23.31 -5.73 5.78
CA THR A 276 24.32 -5.59 4.72
C THR A 276 23.62 -5.40 3.38
N VAL A 277 24.13 -4.46 2.59
CA VAL A 277 23.56 -4.06 1.29
C VAL A 277 24.63 -4.21 0.22
N ARG A 278 24.27 -4.79 -0.92
CA ARG A 278 25.14 -4.79 -2.11
C ARG A 278 24.83 -3.56 -2.94
N LEU A 279 25.86 -2.84 -3.34
CA LEU A 279 25.79 -1.56 -4.04
C LEU A 279 26.44 -1.71 -5.41
N GLU A 280 25.65 -1.44 -6.44
CA GLU A 280 26.08 -1.39 -7.83
C GLU A 280 26.07 0.06 -8.29
N VAL A 281 27.23 0.57 -8.71
CA VAL A 281 27.39 1.96 -9.14
C VAL A 281 27.46 2.02 -10.65
N GLN A 282 26.52 2.73 -11.27
CA GLN A 282 26.51 2.91 -12.72
C GLN A 282 27.74 3.73 -13.13
N GLY A 283 28.71 3.08 -13.79
CA GLY A 283 29.95 3.70 -14.25
C GLY A 283 31.23 3.10 -13.65
N LEU A 284 31.12 2.19 -12.68
CA LEU A 284 32.24 1.41 -12.15
C LEU A 284 32.08 -0.07 -12.57
N PRO A 285 32.83 -0.55 -13.57
CA PRO A 285 32.85 -1.97 -13.92
C PRO A 285 33.64 -2.74 -12.85
N GLY A 286 33.04 -3.76 -12.22
CA GLY A 286 33.70 -4.55 -11.19
C GLY A 286 32.74 -5.30 -10.28
N GLU A 287 33.26 -5.79 -9.16
CA GLU A 287 32.47 -6.44 -8.11
C GLU A 287 31.58 -5.42 -7.39
N PRO A 288 30.35 -5.82 -7.00
CA PRO A 288 29.46 -4.96 -6.23
C PRO A 288 30.10 -4.61 -4.89
N LEU A 289 30.01 -3.34 -4.52
CA LEU A 289 30.50 -2.85 -3.24
C LEU A 289 29.54 -3.29 -2.13
N THR A 290 30.07 -3.54 -0.93
CA THR A 290 29.23 -3.86 0.22
C THR A 290 29.20 -2.68 1.19
N GLY A 291 28.01 -2.29 1.62
CA GLY A 291 27.79 -1.29 2.66
C GLY A 291 26.91 -1.83 3.78
N ARG A 292 26.81 -1.07 4.88
CA ARG A 292 25.92 -1.41 6.00
C ARG A 292 24.93 -0.26 6.24
N ILE A 293 23.65 -0.60 6.45
CA ILE A 293 22.64 0.40 6.85
C ILE A 293 23.03 0.94 8.22
N ALA A 294 23.37 2.23 8.27
CA ALA A 294 23.74 2.93 9.49
C ALA A 294 22.52 3.61 10.13
N PHE A 295 21.60 4.11 9.31
CA PHE A 295 20.45 4.87 9.77
C PHE A 295 19.30 4.81 8.76
N ILE A 296 18.06 4.80 9.27
CA ILE A 296 16.83 4.90 8.48
C ILE A 296 16.09 6.13 9.00
N ASP A 297 15.77 7.07 8.13
CA ASP A 297 15.09 8.32 8.51
C ASP A 297 13.70 8.00 9.09
N PRO A 298 13.36 8.48 10.31
CA PRO A 298 12.03 8.30 10.89
C PRO A 298 10.95 9.11 10.16
N VAL A 299 11.31 10.06 9.29
CA VAL A 299 10.38 10.91 8.55
C VAL A 299 10.35 10.51 7.08
N VAL A 300 9.14 10.27 6.56
CA VAL A 300 8.90 10.04 5.13
C VAL A 300 8.69 11.40 4.44
N ASP A 301 9.38 11.64 3.32
CA ASP A 301 9.15 12.83 2.49
C ASP A 301 7.75 12.74 1.85
N ALA A 302 6.87 13.70 2.16
CA ALA A 302 5.48 13.68 1.71
C ALA A 302 5.31 13.83 0.18
N ARG A 303 6.30 14.38 -0.52
CA ARG A 303 6.28 14.59 -1.97
C ARG A 303 6.73 13.36 -2.72
N THR A 304 7.78 12.68 -2.26
CA THR A 304 8.31 11.46 -2.92
C THR A 304 7.74 10.17 -2.34
N ARG A 305 7.12 10.23 -1.15
CA ARG A 305 6.68 9.08 -0.35
C ARG A 305 7.81 8.08 -0.09
N THR A 306 9.01 8.60 0.13
CA THR A 306 10.21 7.82 0.43
C THR A 306 10.82 8.24 1.76
N ALA A 307 11.40 7.30 2.50
CA ALA A 307 12.30 7.60 3.60
C ALA A 307 13.76 7.40 3.16
N GLN A 308 14.65 8.22 3.69
CA GLN A 308 16.07 8.15 3.37
C GLN A 308 16.75 7.07 4.20
N VAL A 309 17.41 6.11 3.53
CA VAL A 309 18.17 5.03 4.14
C VAL A 309 19.65 5.30 3.91
N ARG A 310 20.37 5.57 5.00
CA ARG A 310 21.80 5.87 4.97
C ARG A 310 22.63 4.60 5.12
N VAL A 311 23.47 4.36 4.13
CA VAL A 311 24.41 3.24 4.09
C VAL A 311 25.84 3.79 4.16
N GLU A 312 26.64 3.31 5.10
CA GLU A 312 28.05 3.68 5.20
C GLU A 312 28.89 2.80 4.27
N VAL A 313 29.77 3.42 3.48
CA VAL A 313 30.63 2.75 2.49
C VAL A 313 32.07 3.24 2.61
N SER A 314 33.01 2.28 2.65
CA SER A 314 34.44 2.57 2.63
C SER A 314 34.91 2.81 1.19
N ASN A 315 35.72 3.85 0.99
CA ASN A 315 36.24 4.28 -0.31
C ASN A 315 37.75 4.60 -0.28
N PRO A 316 38.62 3.70 0.23
CA PRO A 316 40.05 3.98 0.37
C PRO A 316 40.78 4.21 -0.95
N GLU A 317 40.27 3.63 -2.05
CA GLU A 317 40.85 3.76 -3.39
C GLU A 317 40.35 5.00 -4.16
N GLY A 318 39.37 5.73 -3.61
CA GLY A 318 38.79 6.91 -4.26
C GLY A 318 37.99 6.61 -5.54
N ALA A 319 37.51 5.38 -5.69
CA ALA A 319 36.70 4.95 -6.82
C ALA A 319 35.32 5.64 -6.81
N LEU A 320 34.69 5.71 -5.64
CA LEU A 320 33.41 6.38 -5.45
C LEU A 320 33.60 7.90 -5.39
N ARG A 321 32.71 8.61 -6.08
CA ARG A 321 32.67 10.07 -6.07
C ARG A 321 31.29 10.53 -5.61
N PRO A 322 31.21 11.56 -4.75
CA PRO A 322 29.93 12.17 -4.40
C PRO A 322 29.13 12.58 -5.65
N GLY A 323 27.83 12.34 -5.61
CA GLY A 323 26.89 12.60 -6.70
C GLY A 323 26.70 11.45 -7.69
N MET A 324 27.43 10.34 -7.57
CA MET A 324 27.18 9.14 -8.37
C MET A 324 25.85 8.48 -7.99
N PHE A 325 25.16 7.92 -8.97
CA PHE A 325 23.96 7.11 -8.74
C PHE A 325 24.35 5.68 -8.38
N VAL A 326 23.64 5.13 -7.41
CA VAL A 326 23.86 3.78 -6.89
C VAL A 326 22.54 3.04 -6.88
N GLU A 327 22.61 1.78 -7.26
CA GLU A 327 21.54 0.82 -7.07
C GLU A 327 21.93 -0.13 -5.94
N ALA A 328 21.05 -0.30 -4.98
CA ALA A 328 21.23 -1.18 -3.85
C ALA A 328 20.37 -2.43 -4.02
N ALA A 329 20.99 -3.60 -3.98
CA ALA A 329 20.31 -4.87 -3.86
C ALA A 329 20.38 -5.34 -2.40
N LEU A 330 19.22 -5.48 -1.77
CA LEU A 330 19.07 -5.98 -0.42
C LEU A 330 18.41 -7.36 -0.46
N GLU A 331 19.00 -8.31 0.25
CA GLU A 331 18.32 -9.58 0.51
C GLU A 331 17.32 -9.36 1.64
N VAL A 332 16.05 -9.63 1.36
CA VAL A 332 15.01 -9.60 2.39
C VAL A 332 15.28 -10.72 3.36
N ALA A 333 15.44 -10.38 4.64
CA ALA A 333 15.63 -11.36 5.70
C ALA A 333 14.33 -12.15 5.89
N GLY A 334 14.24 -13.32 5.28
CA GLY A 334 13.23 -14.32 5.62
C GLY A 334 13.68 -15.08 6.87
N ASP A 335 12.79 -15.21 7.85
CA ASP A 335 13.03 -16.07 9.01
C ASP A 335 13.34 -17.49 8.54
N ALA A 336 14.51 -18.03 8.87
CA ALA A 336 14.93 -19.35 8.43
C ALA A 336 14.03 -20.48 8.98
N ASP A 337 13.30 -20.21 10.08
CA ASP A 337 12.33 -21.10 10.73
C ASP A 337 10.85 -20.80 10.37
N ALA A 338 10.57 -19.78 9.54
CA ALA A 338 9.21 -19.52 9.10
C ALA A 338 8.74 -20.60 8.11
N PRO A 339 7.48 -21.07 8.21
CA PRO A 339 6.95 -22.08 7.28
C PRO A 339 7.05 -21.57 5.84
N GLN A 340 7.78 -22.32 5.00
CA GLN A 340 8.03 -21.94 3.61
C GLN A 340 6.70 -21.74 2.86
N PRO A 341 6.39 -20.52 2.39
CA PRO A 341 5.13 -20.28 1.70
C PRO A 341 5.10 -21.02 0.37
N LEU A 342 3.91 -21.47 -0.04
CA LEU A 342 3.67 -21.91 -1.40
C LEU A 342 3.83 -20.70 -2.32
N VAL A 343 4.52 -20.84 -3.44
CA VAL A 343 4.71 -19.72 -4.38
C VAL A 343 4.39 -20.13 -5.82
N ILE A 344 3.97 -19.13 -6.59
CA ILE A 344 3.78 -19.23 -8.04
C ILE A 344 4.57 -18.15 -8.78
N PRO A 345 5.02 -18.40 -10.03
CA PRO A 345 5.66 -17.37 -10.85
C PRO A 345 4.73 -16.17 -11.09
N ALA A 346 5.30 -14.97 -11.18
CA ALA A 346 4.55 -13.73 -11.44
C ALA A 346 3.79 -13.72 -12.78
N SER A 347 4.13 -14.62 -13.71
CA SER A 347 3.44 -14.77 -14.99
C SER A 347 2.22 -15.70 -14.96
N ALA A 348 1.97 -16.41 -13.85
CA ALA A 348 0.84 -17.33 -13.71
C ALA A 348 -0.51 -16.65 -13.39
N PRO A 349 -0.59 -15.69 -12.44
CA PRO A 349 -1.86 -15.06 -12.12
C PRO A 349 -2.27 -14.01 -13.17
N LEU A 350 -3.55 -14.01 -13.52
CA LEU A 350 -4.22 -12.93 -14.23
C LEU A 350 -5.00 -12.08 -13.23
N PHE A 351 -4.81 -10.76 -13.28
CA PHE A 351 -5.40 -9.83 -12.33
C PHE A 351 -6.63 -9.13 -12.93
N THR A 352 -7.72 -9.06 -12.15
CA THR A 352 -8.93 -8.29 -12.47
C THR A 352 -9.20 -7.28 -11.36
N GLY A 353 -8.36 -6.25 -11.29
CA GLY A 353 -8.43 -5.21 -10.26
C GLY A 353 -8.11 -5.75 -8.87
N GLN A 354 -9.12 -6.27 -8.17
CA GLN A 354 -9.02 -6.80 -6.79
C GLN A 354 -8.84 -8.32 -6.72
N ARG A 355 -9.06 -9.05 -7.82
CA ARG A 355 -9.00 -10.52 -7.87
C ARG A 355 -7.75 -11.00 -8.62
N ALA A 356 -7.27 -12.18 -8.24
CA ALA A 356 -6.26 -12.92 -8.99
C ALA A 356 -6.81 -14.31 -9.34
N MET A 357 -6.76 -14.67 -10.61
CA MET A 357 -7.16 -15.98 -11.12
C MET A 357 -5.96 -16.70 -11.70
N VAL A 358 -5.89 -18.00 -11.53
CA VAL A 358 -4.89 -18.88 -12.15
C VAL A 358 -5.60 -20.06 -12.81
N TYR A 359 -4.99 -20.61 -13.86
CA TYR A 359 -5.50 -21.83 -14.50
C TYR A 359 -4.65 -23.02 -14.08
N VAL A 360 -5.30 -24.03 -13.52
CA VAL A 360 -4.65 -25.25 -13.01
C VAL A 360 -4.94 -26.41 -13.96
N ALA A 361 -3.87 -27.05 -14.46
CA ALA A 361 -3.99 -28.23 -15.29
C ALA A 361 -4.54 -29.42 -14.48
N GLN A 362 -5.59 -30.07 -15.00
CA GLN A 362 -6.23 -31.21 -14.34
C GLN A 362 -5.48 -32.51 -14.68
N PRO A 363 -4.92 -33.23 -13.69
CA PRO A 363 -4.24 -34.50 -13.94
C PRO A 363 -5.27 -35.60 -14.25
N GLY A 364 -4.96 -36.47 -15.21
CA GLY A 364 -5.78 -37.65 -15.53
C GLY A 364 -6.92 -37.43 -16.53
N ALA A 365 -7.05 -36.23 -17.11
CA ALA A 365 -7.98 -35.99 -18.21
C ALA A 365 -7.43 -36.55 -19.55
N ASP A 366 -8.32 -37.12 -20.37
CA ASP A 366 -7.98 -37.68 -21.69
C ASP A 366 -7.47 -36.62 -22.69
N ARG A 367 -7.74 -35.34 -22.41
CA ARG A 367 -7.33 -34.17 -23.19
C ARG A 367 -6.73 -33.10 -22.26
N PRO A 368 -5.89 -32.19 -22.76
CA PRO A 368 -5.39 -31.05 -21.99
C PRO A 368 -6.53 -30.21 -21.42
N THR A 369 -6.82 -30.40 -20.13
CA THR A 369 -7.90 -29.72 -19.42
C THR A 369 -7.33 -28.77 -18.37
N TYR A 370 -7.86 -27.55 -18.33
CA TYR A 370 -7.45 -26.49 -17.40
C TYR A 370 -8.68 -25.96 -16.67
N ARG A 371 -8.57 -25.79 -15.36
CA ARG A 371 -9.63 -25.26 -14.51
C ARG A 371 -9.27 -23.85 -14.03
N ALA A 372 -10.19 -22.91 -14.17
CA ALA A 372 -10.06 -21.57 -13.60
C ALA A 372 -10.15 -21.65 -12.07
N ARG A 373 -9.23 -20.99 -11.36
CA ARG A 373 -9.24 -21.00 -9.89
C ARG A 373 -8.91 -19.62 -9.31
N PRO A 374 -9.77 -19.06 -8.43
CA PRO A 374 -9.45 -17.85 -7.70
C PRO A 374 -8.36 -18.13 -6.66
N VAL A 375 -7.41 -17.22 -6.54
CA VAL A 375 -6.30 -17.33 -5.58
C VAL A 375 -6.11 -16.05 -4.81
N ARG A 376 -5.70 -16.18 -3.55
CA ARG A 376 -5.25 -15.06 -2.73
C ARG A 376 -3.74 -15.06 -2.66
N LEU A 377 -3.14 -13.98 -3.15
CA LEU A 377 -1.70 -13.81 -3.22
C LEU A 377 -1.23 -12.82 -2.16
N GLY A 378 -0.04 -13.05 -1.63
CA GLY A 378 0.68 -12.11 -0.75
C GLY A 378 1.38 -11.03 -1.57
N ALA A 379 2.14 -10.17 -0.88
CA ALA A 379 2.99 -9.18 -1.54
C ALA A 379 3.93 -9.85 -2.54
N ARG A 380 4.18 -9.20 -3.68
CA ARG A 380 5.12 -9.72 -4.69
C ARG A 380 6.52 -9.76 -4.11
N VAL A 381 7.21 -10.88 -4.30
CA VAL A 381 8.56 -11.10 -3.80
C VAL A 381 9.45 -11.48 -4.98
N GLY A 382 10.17 -10.50 -5.55
CA GLY A 382 10.94 -10.70 -6.79
C GLY A 382 10.05 -11.12 -7.97
N ASP A 383 10.30 -12.30 -8.54
CA ASP A 383 9.55 -12.85 -9.68
C ASP A 383 8.48 -13.88 -9.30
N VAL A 384 8.13 -13.96 -8.01
CA VAL A 384 7.11 -14.89 -7.50
C VAL A 384 6.08 -14.19 -6.62
N TYR A 385 4.89 -14.79 -6.52
CA TYR A 385 3.86 -14.44 -5.54
C TYR A 385 3.72 -15.55 -4.51
N PRO A 386 3.79 -15.25 -3.20
CA PRO A 386 3.33 -16.14 -2.15
C PRO A 386 1.84 -16.41 -2.30
N VAL A 387 1.43 -17.67 -2.23
CA VAL A 387 0.04 -18.11 -2.25
C VAL A 387 -0.45 -18.20 -0.81
N VAL A 388 -1.40 -17.36 -0.45
CA VAL A 388 -2.06 -17.35 0.86
C VAL A 388 -3.21 -18.34 0.89
N ALA A 389 -3.96 -18.47 -0.21
CA ALA A 389 -5.05 -19.44 -0.34
C ALA A 389 -5.35 -19.75 -1.82
N GLY A 390 -5.94 -20.92 -2.08
CA GLY A 390 -6.48 -21.32 -3.38
C GLY A 390 -5.63 -22.30 -4.20
N LEU A 391 -4.42 -22.67 -3.78
CA LEU A 391 -3.62 -23.70 -4.45
C LEU A 391 -3.00 -24.67 -3.45
N ALA A 392 -2.80 -25.91 -3.92
CA ALA A 392 -2.08 -26.93 -3.20
C ALA A 392 -0.66 -27.11 -3.76
N GLU A 393 0.22 -27.72 -2.96
CA GLU A 393 1.56 -28.10 -3.41
C GLU A 393 1.48 -29.15 -4.52
N GLY A 394 2.23 -28.96 -5.60
CA GLY A 394 2.22 -29.86 -6.76
C GLY A 394 1.16 -29.55 -7.81
N ASP A 395 0.21 -28.64 -7.56
CA ASP A 395 -0.70 -28.13 -8.58
C ASP A 395 0.12 -27.57 -9.76
N ARG A 396 -0.32 -27.80 -11.01
CA ARG A 396 0.38 -27.29 -12.20
C ARG A 396 -0.33 -26.06 -12.74
N VAL A 397 0.19 -24.88 -12.42
CA VAL A 397 -0.37 -23.60 -12.87
C VAL A 397 0.14 -23.22 -14.25
N VAL A 398 -0.72 -22.65 -15.08
CA VAL A 398 -0.36 -22.14 -16.40
C VAL A 398 0.44 -20.84 -16.25
N THR A 399 1.66 -20.82 -16.77
CA THR A 399 2.58 -19.65 -16.73
C THR A 399 2.68 -18.93 -18.07
N HIS A 400 2.22 -19.55 -19.16
CA HIS A 400 2.14 -18.98 -20.50
C HIS A 400 0.88 -19.50 -21.20
N GLY A 401 0.19 -18.65 -21.95
CA GLY A 401 -1.06 -19.01 -22.64
C GLY A 401 -2.34 -18.89 -21.78
N ALA A 402 -2.23 -18.40 -20.54
CA ALA A 402 -3.37 -18.25 -19.63
C ALA A 402 -4.51 -17.38 -20.21
N PHE A 403 -4.18 -16.30 -20.93
CA PHE A 403 -5.16 -15.43 -21.58
C PHE A 403 -5.93 -16.14 -22.71
N ALA A 404 -5.29 -17.05 -23.44
CA ALA A 404 -5.95 -17.80 -24.51
C ALA A 404 -6.97 -18.81 -23.93
N ILE A 405 -6.65 -19.40 -22.78
CA ILE A 405 -7.57 -20.28 -22.03
C ILE A 405 -8.75 -19.46 -21.50
N ASP A 406 -8.49 -18.28 -20.92
CA ASP A 406 -9.54 -17.38 -20.44
C ASP A 406 -10.49 -16.92 -21.56
N ALA A 407 -9.94 -16.54 -22.71
CA ALA A 407 -10.74 -16.11 -23.86
C ALA A 407 -11.65 -17.23 -24.37
N ASP A 408 -11.17 -18.49 -24.38
CA ASP A 408 -11.99 -19.65 -24.76
C ASP A 408 -13.11 -19.91 -23.73
N LEU A 409 -12.85 -19.76 -22.41
CA LEU A 409 -13.90 -19.81 -21.38
C LEU A 409 -14.95 -18.72 -21.59
N GLN A 410 -14.50 -17.49 -21.85
CA GLN A 410 -15.39 -16.37 -22.05
C GLN A 410 -16.31 -16.56 -23.27
N ILE A 411 -15.75 -17.04 -24.39
CA ILE A 411 -16.53 -17.34 -25.61
C ILE A 411 -17.56 -18.44 -25.37
N ARG A 412 -17.23 -19.46 -24.55
CA ARG A 412 -18.13 -20.56 -24.20
C ARG A 412 -19.14 -20.22 -23.11
N GLY A 413 -19.08 -18.99 -22.57
CA GLY A 413 -19.93 -18.52 -21.48
C GLY A 413 -19.62 -19.17 -20.13
N GLY A 414 -18.41 -19.72 -19.95
CA GLY A 414 -17.93 -20.27 -18.69
C GLY A 414 -17.42 -19.21 -17.72
N GLU A 415 -16.94 -19.66 -16.55
CA GLU A 415 -16.32 -18.81 -15.54
C GLU A 415 -14.95 -18.32 -16.00
N SER A 416 -14.94 -17.13 -16.60
CA SER A 416 -13.76 -16.39 -17.04
C SER A 416 -13.45 -15.23 -16.07
N LEU A 417 -12.28 -14.61 -16.21
CA LEU A 417 -11.94 -13.30 -15.62
C LEU A 417 -13.08 -12.28 -15.69
N MET A 418 -13.87 -12.28 -16.76
CA MET A 418 -14.90 -11.27 -17.05
C MET A 418 -16.34 -11.72 -16.74
N ASN A 419 -16.58 -13.01 -16.52
CA ASN A 419 -17.94 -13.58 -16.46
C ASN A 419 -18.11 -14.68 -15.41
N SER A 420 -17.25 -14.74 -14.40
CA SER A 420 -17.60 -15.50 -13.19
C SER A 420 -18.88 -14.90 -12.62
N SER A 421 -19.89 -15.72 -12.29
CA SER A 421 -21.02 -15.25 -11.48
C SER A 421 -20.44 -14.47 -10.29
N GLU A 422 -20.80 -13.19 -10.17
CA GLU A 422 -20.44 -12.38 -9.01
C GLU A 422 -20.93 -13.00 -7.69
N HIS A 423 -21.69 -14.09 -7.78
CA HIS A 423 -22.28 -14.84 -6.70
C HIS A 423 -21.43 -16.00 -6.14
N ASP A 424 -20.37 -16.50 -6.80
CA ASP A 424 -19.73 -17.75 -6.31
C ASP A 424 -18.20 -17.75 -6.14
N ALA A 425 -17.46 -16.71 -6.54
CA ALA A 425 -16.00 -16.73 -6.40
C ALA A 425 -15.47 -16.54 -4.95
N PHE A 426 -16.36 -16.37 -3.97
CA PHE A 426 -16.12 -16.63 -2.53
C PHE A 426 -17.37 -17.22 -1.84
N GLY A 427 -18.11 -18.09 -2.52
CA GLY A 427 -19.25 -18.85 -1.96
C GLY A 427 -18.86 -19.92 -0.93
N ALA A 428 -17.75 -19.75 -0.23
CA ALA A 428 -17.32 -20.60 0.88
C ALA A 428 -17.24 -19.79 2.18
N ALA A 429 -18.34 -19.13 2.54
CA ALA A 429 -18.56 -18.57 3.89
C ALA A 429 -20.04 -18.28 4.24
N GLU A 430 -20.96 -18.22 3.26
CA GLU A 430 -22.40 -18.04 3.55
C GLU A 430 -23.08 -19.32 4.03
N ALA A 431 -22.61 -20.50 3.60
CA ALA A 431 -23.27 -21.78 3.84
C ALA A 431 -22.95 -22.45 5.20
N ASP A 432 -22.05 -21.88 6.02
CA ASP A 432 -21.49 -22.58 7.19
C ASP A 432 -21.59 -21.77 8.51
N VAL A 433 -22.50 -20.78 8.57
CA VAL A 433 -22.81 -20.07 9.82
C VAL A 433 -23.93 -20.82 10.54
N PRO A 434 -23.66 -21.47 11.70
CA PRO A 434 -24.71 -22.16 12.44
C PRO A 434 -25.81 -21.19 12.86
N GLU A 435 -27.07 -21.61 12.77
CA GLU A 435 -28.21 -20.79 13.18
C GLU A 435 -28.11 -20.35 14.66
N THR A 436 -27.45 -21.15 15.51
CA THR A 436 -27.14 -20.80 16.89
C THR A 436 -26.17 -19.61 17.02
N PHE A 437 -25.18 -19.51 16.13
CA PHE A 437 -24.26 -18.38 16.08
C PHE A 437 -24.98 -17.13 15.58
N ARG A 438 -25.78 -17.27 14.51
CA ARG A 438 -26.58 -16.18 13.95
C ARG A 438 -27.59 -15.65 14.97
N ALA A 439 -28.33 -16.52 15.64
CA ALA A 439 -29.28 -16.14 16.69
C ALA A 439 -28.61 -15.35 17.84
N GLY A 440 -27.36 -15.65 18.17
CA GLY A 440 -26.58 -14.91 19.17
C GLY A 440 -26.26 -13.46 18.79
N LEU A 441 -26.31 -13.10 17.51
CA LEU A 441 -26.10 -11.74 17.01
C LEU A 441 -27.35 -10.85 17.10
N ARG A 442 -28.54 -11.44 17.33
CA ARG A 442 -29.82 -10.72 17.39
C ARG A 442 -29.80 -9.54 18.38
N PRO A 443 -29.35 -9.69 19.65
CA PRO A 443 -29.34 -8.57 20.60
C PRO A 443 -28.44 -7.41 20.19
N ILE A 444 -27.37 -7.69 19.42
CA ILE A 444 -26.45 -6.66 18.92
C ILE A 444 -27.16 -5.81 17.87
N LEU A 445 -27.84 -6.44 16.93
CA LEU A 445 -28.55 -5.74 15.84
C LEU A 445 -29.78 -5.00 16.35
N GLU A 446 -30.53 -5.57 17.30
CA GLU A 446 -31.65 -4.86 17.94
C GLU A 446 -31.17 -3.60 18.68
N ALA A 447 -30.06 -3.69 19.42
CA ALA A 447 -29.48 -2.53 20.12
C ALA A 447 -28.93 -1.47 19.15
N TYR A 448 -28.33 -1.90 18.03
CA TYR A 448 -27.89 -1.00 16.97
C TYR A 448 -29.07 -0.28 16.30
N LEU A 449 -30.16 -0.98 15.97
CA LEU A 449 -31.35 -0.36 15.37
C LEU A 449 -32.05 0.61 16.33
N ALA A 450 -32.04 0.32 17.64
CA ALA A 450 -32.49 1.28 18.65
C ALA A 450 -31.62 2.55 18.65
N LEU A 451 -30.30 2.40 18.51
CA LEU A 451 -29.38 3.53 18.41
C LEU A 451 -29.61 4.35 17.13
N GLN A 452 -29.77 3.70 15.98
CA GLN A 452 -30.03 4.35 14.70
C GLN A 452 -31.34 5.16 14.75
N ARG A 453 -32.44 4.58 15.26
CA ARG A 453 -33.73 5.28 15.41
C ARG A 453 -33.64 6.46 16.38
N ALA A 454 -32.97 6.28 17.52
CA ALA A 454 -32.77 7.37 18.49
C ALA A 454 -32.02 8.57 17.90
N LEU A 455 -31.05 8.33 17.01
CA LEU A 455 -30.32 9.37 16.27
C LEU A 455 -31.16 10.02 15.16
N ALA A 456 -32.05 9.24 14.53
CA ALA A 456 -33.00 9.75 13.55
C ALA A 456 -34.09 10.63 14.21
N ASP A 457 -34.51 10.29 15.42
CA ASP A 457 -35.49 11.03 16.22
C ASP A 457 -34.89 12.21 17.01
N ASP A 458 -33.58 12.49 16.88
CA ASP A 458 -32.86 13.55 17.60
C ASP A 458 -32.97 13.42 19.15
N GLN A 459 -32.97 12.20 19.69
CA GLN A 459 -33.12 11.94 21.13
C GLN A 459 -31.80 11.52 21.78
N LEU A 460 -31.04 12.47 22.33
CA LEU A 460 -29.70 12.23 22.88
C LEU A 460 -29.69 11.24 24.06
N GLU A 461 -30.63 11.36 25.00
CA GLU A 461 -30.69 10.46 26.18
C GLU A 461 -30.91 9.01 25.74
N THR A 462 -31.90 8.77 24.87
CA THR A 462 -32.17 7.44 24.32
C THR A 462 -31.04 6.93 23.42
N THR A 463 -30.32 7.82 22.72
CA THR A 463 -29.12 7.50 21.93
C THR A 463 -28.02 6.92 22.83
N ILE A 464 -27.75 7.56 23.98
CA ILE A 464 -26.75 7.11 24.94
C ILE A 464 -27.16 5.78 25.59
N GLU A 465 -28.44 5.62 25.93
CA GLU A 465 -28.99 4.37 26.47
C GLU A 465 -28.89 3.20 25.48
N ALA A 466 -29.20 3.45 24.21
CA ALA A 466 -29.09 2.47 23.13
C ALA A 466 -27.63 2.10 22.83
N ALA A 467 -26.71 3.09 22.81
CA ALA A 467 -25.27 2.84 22.66
C ALA A 467 -24.70 2.01 23.83
N THR A 468 -25.12 2.31 25.07
CA THR A 468 -24.74 1.52 26.25
C THR A 468 -25.27 0.09 26.15
N SER A 469 -26.46 -0.09 25.58
CA SER A 469 -27.07 -1.41 25.38
C SER A 469 -26.36 -2.19 24.26
N LEU A 470 -25.93 -1.50 23.19
CA LEU A 470 -25.11 -2.07 22.12
C LEU A 470 -23.75 -2.54 22.65
N GLU A 471 -23.08 -1.71 23.45
CA GLU A 471 -21.82 -2.08 24.11
C GLU A 471 -21.97 -3.35 24.96
N ARG A 472 -23.03 -3.41 25.79
CA ARG A 472 -23.35 -4.58 26.62
C ARG A 472 -23.64 -5.82 25.76
N ALA A 473 -24.40 -5.69 24.68
CA ALA A 473 -24.73 -6.80 23.79
C ALA A 473 -23.48 -7.38 23.10
N VAL A 474 -22.59 -6.50 22.61
CA VAL A 474 -21.32 -6.90 21.98
C VAL A 474 -20.35 -7.52 22.98
N ALA A 475 -20.36 -7.08 24.24
CA ALA A 475 -19.54 -7.69 25.29
C ALA A 475 -20.09 -9.06 25.74
N ALA A 476 -21.41 -9.24 25.74
CA ALA A 476 -22.07 -10.48 26.16
C ALA A 476 -21.91 -11.62 25.14
N PHE A 477 -21.82 -11.30 23.84
CA PHE A 477 -21.62 -12.31 22.81
C PHE A 477 -20.13 -12.61 22.60
N SER A 478 -19.67 -13.72 23.18
CA SER A 478 -18.31 -14.23 23.01
C SER A 478 -18.37 -15.66 22.47
N PRO A 479 -18.38 -15.85 21.13
CA PRO A 479 -18.44 -17.19 20.56
C PRO A 479 -17.10 -17.90 20.75
N SER A 480 -17.13 -19.06 21.41
CA SER A 480 -15.93 -19.90 21.62
C SER A 480 -15.71 -20.92 20.49
N GLU A 481 -16.75 -21.29 19.74
CA GLU A 481 -16.71 -22.18 18.58
C GLU A 481 -17.80 -21.81 17.56
N PRO A 482 -17.57 -22.02 16.24
CA PRO A 482 -16.33 -22.46 15.59
C PRO A 482 -15.24 -21.37 15.59
N GLU A 483 -13.98 -21.75 15.81
CA GLU A 483 -12.81 -20.85 15.84
C GLU A 483 -12.69 -19.90 14.62
N PRO A 484 -12.97 -20.35 13.37
CA PRO A 484 -12.94 -19.45 12.20
C PRO A 484 -13.99 -18.34 12.24
N LEU A 485 -15.19 -18.61 12.78
CA LEU A 485 -16.26 -17.60 12.89
C LEU A 485 -15.97 -16.63 14.03
N ALA A 486 -15.44 -17.12 15.16
CA ALA A 486 -15.00 -16.29 16.27
C ALA A 486 -13.87 -15.32 15.83
N ALA A 487 -12.88 -15.82 15.06
CA ALA A 487 -11.81 -15.00 14.50
C ALA A 487 -12.32 -13.92 13.53
N ARG A 488 -13.35 -14.23 12.72
CA ARG A 488 -14.01 -13.26 11.83
C ARG A 488 -14.82 -12.21 12.60
N TYR A 489 -15.46 -12.61 13.71
CA TYR A 489 -16.30 -11.72 14.52
C TYR A 489 -15.47 -10.76 15.38
N ALA A 490 -14.35 -11.22 15.95
CA ALA A 490 -13.53 -10.45 16.88
C ALA A 490 -13.17 -9.01 16.42
N PRO A 491 -12.69 -8.75 15.19
CA PRO A 491 -12.38 -7.39 14.75
C PRO A 491 -13.63 -6.52 14.59
N ILE A 492 -14.76 -7.09 14.15
CA ILE A 492 -16.04 -6.39 14.02
C ILE A 492 -16.57 -5.99 15.40
N ALA A 493 -16.53 -6.93 16.36
CA ALA A 493 -16.93 -6.71 17.73
C ALA A 493 -16.07 -5.63 18.43
N ALA A 494 -14.77 -5.62 18.17
CA ALA A 494 -13.87 -4.60 18.70
C ALA A 494 -14.24 -3.20 18.21
N ARG A 495 -14.48 -3.04 16.90
CA ARG A 495 -14.94 -1.77 16.30
C ARG A 495 -16.28 -1.33 16.88
N LEU A 496 -17.29 -2.20 16.89
CA LEU A 496 -18.60 -1.88 17.44
C LEU A 496 -18.54 -1.41 18.90
N ARG A 497 -17.70 -2.06 19.72
CA ARG A 497 -17.52 -1.67 21.12
C ARG A 497 -16.88 -0.30 21.27
N ILE A 498 -15.80 -0.02 20.55
CA ILE A 498 -15.12 1.27 20.58
C ILE A 498 -16.07 2.39 20.15
N GLU A 499 -16.79 2.19 19.05
CA GLU A 499 -17.69 3.22 18.55
C GLU A 499 -18.92 3.42 19.44
N ALA A 500 -19.50 2.33 19.99
CA ALA A 500 -20.56 2.44 20.99
C ALA A 500 -20.11 3.23 22.22
N GLN A 501 -18.89 2.99 22.74
CA GLN A 501 -18.33 3.76 23.85
C GLN A 501 -18.16 5.24 23.51
N ARG A 502 -17.73 5.55 22.29
CA ARG A 502 -17.61 6.94 21.82
C ARG A 502 -18.97 7.64 21.71
N VAL A 503 -20.01 6.93 21.28
CA VAL A 503 -21.39 7.45 21.30
C VAL A 503 -21.87 7.67 22.73
N THR A 504 -21.65 6.73 23.65
CA THR A 504 -22.02 6.86 25.07
C THR A 504 -21.35 8.07 25.74
N ALA A 505 -20.12 8.40 25.33
CA ALA A 505 -19.37 9.55 25.84
C ALA A 505 -19.73 10.89 25.16
N ALA A 506 -20.63 10.91 24.19
CA ALA A 506 -20.97 12.11 23.43
C ALA A 506 -21.78 13.11 24.26
N ALA A 507 -21.37 14.39 24.22
CA ALA A 507 -22.06 15.48 24.92
C ALA A 507 -23.20 16.13 24.11
N SER A 508 -23.35 15.76 22.83
CA SER A 508 -24.36 16.30 21.91
C SER A 508 -24.70 15.29 20.81
N LEU A 509 -25.84 15.48 20.12
CA LEU A 509 -26.23 14.65 18.96
C LEU A 509 -25.21 14.72 17.83
N GLU A 510 -24.64 15.88 17.58
CA GLU A 510 -23.60 16.06 16.55
C GLU A 510 -22.33 15.27 16.90
N ALA A 511 -21.93 15.26 18.17
CA ALA A 511 -20.81 14.46 18.65
C ALA A 511 -21.11 12.94 18.61
N ALA A 512 -22.38 12.54 18.76
CA ALA A 512 -22.81 11.14 18.69
C ALA A 512 -22.87 10.60 17.25
N ARG A 513 -23.16 11.45 16.26
CA ARG A 513 -23.27 11.08 14.84
C ARG A 513 -21.94 10.71 14.18
N GLY A 514 -20.83 11.31 14.62
CA GLY A 514 -19.49 10.98 14.11
C GLY A 514 -19.12 9.51 14.32
N PRO A 515 -19.15 9.00 15.57
CA PRO A 515 -18.93 7.58 15.86
C PRO A 515 -20.01 6.63 15.34
N PHE A 516 -21.22 7.12 15.03
CA PHE A 516 -22.28 6.26 14.47
C PHE A 516 -21.95 5.74 13.06
N GLU A 517 -21.27 6.51 12.22
CA GLU A 517 -20.86 6.06 10.87
C GLU A 517 -19.95 4.81 10.90
N PRO A 518 -18.82 4.79 11.63
CA PRO A 518 -17.98 3.61 11.70
C PRO A 518 -18.64 2.44 12.44
N ALA A 519 -19.57 2.72 13.37
CA ALA A 519 -20.40 1.69 14.00
C ALA A 519 -21.33 1.03 12.98
N SER A 520 -21.95 1.83 12.12
CA SER A 520 -22.85 1.35 11.08
C SER A 520 -22.12 0.54 10.01
N ALA A 521 -20.94 0.99 9.58
CA ALA A 521 -20.08 0.22 8.70
C ALA A 521 -19.71 -1.14 9.30
N ALA A 522 -19.43 -1.20 10.61
CA ALA A 522 -19.17 -2.47 11.29
C ALA A 522 -20.41 -3.39 11.35
N VAL A 523 -21.63 -2.86 11.42
CA VAL A 523 -22.87 -3.65 11.29
C VAL A 523 -23.07 -4.14 9.85
N ALA A 524 -22.76 -3.33 8.84
CA ALA A 524 -22.77 -3.80 7.45
C ALA A 524 -21.78 -4.97 7.25
N ASP A 525 -20.57 -4.87 7.81
CA ASP A 525 -19.59 -5.97 7.80
C ASP A 525 -20.09 -7.22 8.54
N LEU A 526 -20.81 -7.03 9.65
CA LEU A 526 -21.46 -8.13 10.39
C LEU A 526 -22.50 -8.84 9.52
N LEU A 527 -23.36 -8.11 8.82
CA LEU A 527 -24.38 -8.66 7.93
C LEU A 527 -23.78 -9.36 6.70
N ARG A 528 -22.68 -8.83 6.14
CA ARG A 528 -21.91 -9.51 5.08
C ARG A 528 -21.27 -10.80 5.56
N ALA A 529 -20.79 -10.82 6.81
CA ALA A 529 -20.05 -11.96 7.33
C ALA A 529 -20.95 -13.09 7.86
N PHE A 530 -22.09 -12.75 8.47
CA PHE A 530 -22.90 -13.70 9.25
C PHE A 530 -24.39 -13.73 8.88
N GLY A 531 -24.84 -12.81 8.04
CA GLY A 531 -26.22 -12.69 7.60
C GLY A 531 -27.13 -12.02 8.63
N ASN A 532 -28.36 -11.74 8.21
CA ASN A 532 -29.37 -11.10 9.04
C ASN A 532 -29.98 -12.10 10.06
N PRO A 533 -29.79 -11.88 11.38
CA PRO A 533 -30.32 -12.74 12.43
C PRO A 533 -31.76 -12.39 12.86
N LEU A 534 -32.34 -11.34 12.28
CA LEU A 534 -33.70 -10.89 12.58
C LEU A 534 -34.71 -11.57 11.66
N GLU A 535 -35.96 -11.61 12.12
CA GLU A 535 -37.09 -12.16 11.36
C GLU A 535 -37.69 -11.13 10.38
N THR A 536 -37.21 -9.89 10.44
CA THR A 536 -37.59 -8.79 9.55
C THR A 536 -36.47 -8.48 8.55
N PRO A 537 -36.82 -8.03 7.33
CA PRO A 537 -35.83 -7.56 6.37
C PRO A 537 -35.14 -6.30 6.90
N LEU A 538 -33.84 -6.20 6.64
CA LEU A 538 -33.03 -5.01 6.89
C LEU A 538 -32.69 -4.33 5.57
N HIS A 539 -32.52 -3.02 5.59
CA HIS A 539 -32.16 -2.27 4.40
C HIS A 539 -30.88 -1.47 4.64
N LEU A 540 -29.99 -1.51 3.64
CA LEU A 540 -28.83 -0.62 3.59
C LEU A 540 -29.26 0.68 2.93
N ALA A 541 -29.16 1.79 3.64
CA ALA A 541 -29.50 3.14 3.20
C ALA A 541 -28.23 3.98 3.03
N ARG A 542 -28.30 5.03 2.20
CA ARG A 542 -27.19 5.96 1.96
C ARG A 542 -27.65 7.41 1.96
N CYS A 543 -26.86 8.27 2.60
CA CYS A 543 -27.00 9.72 2.58
C CYS A 543 -25.77 10.31 1.88
N PRO A 544 -25.90 10.91 0.68
CA PRO A 544 -24.76 11.45 -0.07
C PRO A 544 -24.19 12.74 0.54
N MET A 545 -24.98 13.45 1.36
CA MET A 545 -24.59 14.74 1.96
C MET A 545 -23.93 14.63 3.33
N ALA A 546 -23.91 13.44 3.93
CA ALA A 546 -23.30 13.23 5.24
C ALA A 546 -21.80 13.56 5.21
N PHE A 547 -21.31 14.16 6.31
CA PHE A 547 -19.90 14.52 6.54
C PHE A 547 -19.26 15.30 5.38
N ASP A 548 -19.78 16.49 5.07
CA ASP A 548 -19.28 17.39 4.01
C ASP A 548 -19.33 16.77 2.60
N ASN A 549 -20.44 16.11 2.26
CA ASN A 549 -20.67 15.42 0.98
C ASN A 549 -19.72 14.25 0.69
N ARG A 550 -19.05 13.70 1.71
CA ARG A 550 -18.34 12.42 1.57
C ARG A 550 -19.32 11.25 1.42
N GLY A 551 -20.52 11.41 1.97
CA GLY A 551 -21.55 10.40 2.01
C GLY A 551 -21.32 9.37 3.09
N ALA A 552 -22.40 8.80 3.61
CA ALA A 552 -22.36 7.75 4.61
C ALA A 552 -23.53 6.79 4.42
N GLU A 553 -23.30 5.53 4.80
CA GLU A 553 -24.29 4.47 4.72
C GLU A 553 -24.78 4.09 6.10
N TRP A 554 -26.00 3.57 6.20
CA TRP A 554 -26.46 2.96 7.43
C TRP A 554 -27.41 1.79 7.21
N VAL A 555 -27.56 0.96 8.24
CA VAL A 555 -28.53 -0.14 8.24
C VAL A 555 -29.76 0.29 9.05
N GLN A 556 -30.95 0.04 8.51
CA GLN A 556 -32.22 0.33 9.17
C GLN A 556 -33.23 -0.81 8.96
N ASP A 557 -34.25 -0.86 9.81
CA ASP A 557 -35.45 -1.64 9.59
C ASP A 557 -36.54 -0.77 8.91
N GLY A 558 -37.38 -1.41 8.09
CA GLY A 558 -38.46 -0.72 7.38
C GLY A 558 -38.06 -0.03 6.08
N GLU A 559 -39.06 0.22 5.23
CA GLU A 559 -38.88 0.71 3.85
C GLU A 559 -38.82 2.23 3.73
N THR A 560 -39.08 2.97 4.82
CA THR A 560 -39.01 4.43 4.84
C THR A 560 -37.65 4.87 5.37
N ILE A 561 -37.02 5.83 4.69
CA ILE A 561 -35.71 6.35 5.10
C ILE A 561 -35.82 7.06 6.45
N ASP A 562 -35.00 6.64 7.41
CA ASP A 562 -34.85 7.23 8.73
C ASP A 562 -33.39 7.69 8.92
N ASN A 563 -33.10 8.89 8.44
CA ASN A 563 -31.73 9.40 8.35
C ASN A 563 -31.15 9.78 9.72
N ALA A 564 -30.32 8.89 10.28
CA ALA A 564 -29.64 9.09 11.56
C ALA A 564 -28.56 10.19 11.56
N TYR A 565 -28.08 10.64 10.39
CA TYR A 565 -27.04 11.67 10.28
C TYR A 565 -27.58 13.09 10.33
N PHE A 566 -28.82 13.32 9.92
CA PHE A 566 -29.45 14.65 9.92
C PHE A 566 -30.72 14.74 10.77
N GLY A 567 -31.25 13.61 11.26
CA GLY A 567 -32.41 13.56 12.15
C GLY A 567 -33.63 14.26 11.57
N ALA A 568 -34.38 14.98 12.40
CA ALA A 568 -35.60 15.68 12.01
C ALA A 568 -35.40 16.72 10.89
N SER A 569 -34.17 17.21 10.69
CA SER A 569 -33.88 18.21 9.66
C SER A 569 -33.97 17.63 8.23
N MET A 570 -33.66 16.35 8.04
CA MET A 570 -33.71 15.68 6.73
C MET A 570 -34.04 14.18 6.90
N LEU A 571 -35.06 13.88 7.72
CA LEU A 571 -35.35 12.51 8.18
C LEU A 571 -35.54 11.53 7.02
N THR A 572 -36.26 11.92 5.98
CA THR A 572 -36.57 11.07 4.81
C THR A 572 -35.57 11.21 3.66
N CYS A 573 -34.46 11.92 3.85
CA CYS A 573 -33.47 12.18 2.81
C CYS A 573 -32.44 11.05 2.73
N GLY A 574 -32.35 10.40 1.58
CA GLY A 574 -31.43 9.30 1.32
C GLY A 574 -31.97 8.37 0.25
N SER A 575 -31.27 7.26 0.02
CA SER A 575 -31.71 6.19 -0.88
C SER A 575 -31.43 4.83 -0.26
N LEU A 576 -32.40 3.91 -0.37
CA LEU A 576 -32.16 2.50 -0.09
C LEU A 576 -31.34 1.89 -1.24
N LEU A 577 -30.29 1.16 -0.89
CA LEU A 577 -29.38 0.49 -1.80
C LEU A 577 -29.72 -0.99 -1.93
N GLU A 578 -29.75 -1.69 -0.80
CA GLU A 578 -29.86 -3.15 -0.75
C GLU A 578 -30.86 -3.60 0.31
N THR A 579 -31.49 -4.75 0.11
CA THR A 579 -32.39 -5.38 1.08
C THR A 579 -31.83 -6.73 1.50
N VAL A 580 -31.67 -6.93 2.80
CA VAL A 580 -31.15 -8.16 3.41
C VAL A 580 -32.32 -8.92 4.03
N PRO A 581 -32.84 -9.98 3.38
CA PRO A 581 -33.94 -10.77 3.94
C PRO A 581 -33.50 -11.50 5.22
N PRO A 582 -34.44 -11.99 6.04
CA PRO A 582 -34.13 -12.84 7.19
C PRO A 582 -33.24 -14.03 6.79
N GLY A 583 -32.12 -14.22 7.50
CA GLY A 583 -31.11 -15.24 7.19
C GLY A 583 -30.26 -14.98 5.93
N GLY A 584 -30.58 -13.95 5.15
CA GLY A 584 -29.81 -13.52 3.98
C GLY A 584 -28.61 -12.67 4.36
N PHE A 585 -27.69 -12.51 3.42
CA PHE A 585 -26.45 -11.76 3.62
C PHE A 585 -26.51 -10.43 2.88
N LEU A 586 -25.84 -9.42 3.43
CA LEU A 586 -25.62 -8.18 2.69
C LEU A 586 -24.57 -8.47 1.62
N PRO A 587 -24.80 -8.13 0.34
CA PRO A 587 -23.79 -8.34 -0.70
C PRO A 587 -22.50 -7.56 -0.40
N ALA A 588 -21.37 -8.12 -0.83
CA ALA A 588 -20.10 -7.40 -0.80
C ALA A 588 -20.23 -6.10 -1.63
N GLU A 589 -19.60 -5.02 -1.16
CA GLU A 589 -19.67 -3.70 -1.82
C GLU A 589 -19.37 -3.80 -3.33
N ALA A 590 -20.38 -3.50 -4.15
CA ALA A 590 -20.15 -3.17 -5.54
C ALA A 590 -19.46 -1.80 -5.57
N THR A 591 -18.14 -1.79 -5.71
CA THR A 591 -17.39 -0.55 -5.97
C THR A 591 -17.95 0.11 -7.23
N ARG A 592 -18.72 1.19 -7.05
CA ARG A 592 -19.08 2.14 -8.12
C ARG A 592 -17.95 3.11 -8.41
#